data_AF-A0A538J7L7-F1
#
_entry.id   AF-A0A538J7L7-F1
#
_cell.length_a   1.000
_cell.length_b   1.000
_cell.length_c   1.000
_cell.angle_alpha   90.00
_cell.angle_beta   90.00
_cell.angle_gamma   90.00
#
_symmetry.space_group_name_H-M   'P 1'
#
loop_
_entity.id
_entity.type
_entity.pdbx_description
1 polymer ?
#
loop_
_entity_poly.entity_id
_entity_poly.type
_entity_poly.pdbx_seq_one_letter_code
_entity_poly.pdbx_strand_id
1 'polypeptide(L)'
;MLGAYVAGTGVNAIIPARGGDVVKLAIAKRALPEATYTTLASTIVLMTLFDSVVAGALVVWAVMLGVLPGLNVLPHLPSFDFGWFLRHPRLGAAIGGGVVLLLVVGIWWAALRVEAFWARVKQGFAVTRDRSRYLRTVVLWQVADWSLRLATVYWLLRAFSLPATLHNALLVQVSLSLSTIFPFSPSGIGTEQALLLYVFRGAASRTVLLSFSVGMRITLTAVNVVLGFSAILLTFRTLRWRRAVEPDRAIESPG
;
A
#
# COMPACT_ATOMS: atom_id res chain seq x y z
N MET A 1 -12.20 4.22 -11.98
CA MET A 1 -11.18 3.32 -11.39
C MET A 1 -10.01 4.06 -10.77
N LEU A 2 -9.32 4.95 -11.50
CA LEU A 2 -8.22 5.76 -10.93
C LEU A 2 -8.61 6.47 -9.63
N GLY A 3 -9.74 7.19 -9.61
CA GLY A 3 -10.22 7.88 -8.40
C GLY A 3 -10.52 6.95 -7.22
N ALA A 4 -10.98 5.72 -7.46
CA ALA A 4 -11.21 4.72 -6.40
C ALA A 4 -9.88 4.21 -5.82
N TYR A 5 -8.87 4.00 -6.69
CA TYR A 5 -7.53 3.60 -6.27
C TYR A 5 -6.88 4.70 -5.42
N VAL A 6 -6.86 5.93 -5.94
CA VAL A 6 -6.25 7.10 -5.27
C VAL A 6 -6.95 7.42 -3.95
N ALA A 7 -8.29 7.35 -3.90
CA ALA A 7 -9.06 7.47 -2.67
C ALA A 7 -8.67 6.41 -1.64
N GLY A 8 -8.60 5.14 -2.05
CA GLY A 8 -8.19 4.05 -1.18
C GLY A 8 -6.77 4.21 -0.64
N THR A 9 -5.82 4.64 -1.48
CA THR A 9 -4.44 4.89 -1.03
C THR A 9 -4.34 6.05 -0.05
N GLY A 10 -5.12 7.11 -0.22
CA GLY A 10 -5.14 8.21 0.75
C GLY A 10 -5.77 7.83 2.08
N VAL A 11 -6.82 7.01 2.07
CA VAL A 11 -7.39 6.47 3.31
C VAL A 11 -6.40 5.52 4.00
N ASN A 12 -5.72 4.65 3.25
CA ASN A 12 -4.67 3.76 3.78
C ASN A 12 -3.47 4.51 4.38
N ALA A 13 -3.27 5.78 4.01
CA ALA A 13 -2.20 6.61 4.58
C ALA A 13 -2.50 7.03 6.04
N ILE A 14 -3.77 6.99 6.47
CA ILE A 14 -4.22 7.38 7.81
C ILE A 14 -4.76 6.18 8.58
N ILE A 15 -5.58 5.36 7.92
CA ILE A 15 -6.28 4.24 8.53
C ILE A 15 -5.42 2.97 8.43
N PRO A 16 -5.06 2.33 9.56
CA PRO A 16 -4.28 1.10 9.56
C PRO A 16 -5.07 -0.10 9.01
N ALA A 17 -4.40 -1.25 8.90
CA ALA A 17 -5.01 -2.53 8.49
C ALA A 17 -5.72 -2.50 7.12
N ARG A 18 -5.23 -1.67 6.19
CA ARG A 18 -5.76 -1.56 4.82
C ARG A 18 -7.24 -1.13 4.77
N GLY A 19 -7.72 -0.33 5.73
CA GLY A 19 -9.11 0.16 5.75
C GLY A 19 -9.52 0.93 4.48
N GLY A 20 -8.58 1.54 3.79
CA GLY A 20 -8.78 2.18 2.49
C GLY A 20 -9.05 1.21 1.34
N ASP A 21 -8.72 -0.08 1.45
CA ASP A 21 -9.09 -1.07 0.44
C ASP A 21 -10.60 -1.33 0.42
N VAL A 22 -11.27 -1.21 1.58
CA VAL A 22 -12.73 -1.24 1.67
C VAL A 22 -13.33 -0.03 0.96
N VAL A 23 -12.76 1.16 1.18
CA VAL A 23 -13.19 2.40 0.49
C VAL A 23 -12.98 2.27 -1.02
N LYS A 24 -11.83 1.76 -1.45
CA LYS A 24 -11.54 1.47 -2.86
C LYS A 24 -12.56 0.53 -3.47
N LEU A 25 -12.91 -0.56 -2.78
CA LEU A 25 -13.93 -1.51 -3.23
C LEU A 25 -15.32 -0.87 -3.33
N ALA A 26 -15.72 -0.10 -2.32
CA ALA A 26 -17.01 0.59 -2.30
C ALA A 26 -17.14 1.61 -3.43
N ILE A 27 -16.11 2.43 -3.65
CA ILE A 27 -16.09 3.42 -4.75
C ILE A 27 -16.04 2.71 -6.11
N ALA A 28 -15.23 1.66 -6.25
CA ALA A 28 -15.13 0.90 -7.49
C ALA A 28 -16.46 0.22 -7.86
N LYS A 29 -17.19 -0.34 -6.88
CA LYS A 29 -18.52 -0.93 -7.10
C LYS A 29 -19.54 0.12 -7.54
N ARG A 30 -19.50 1.33 -6.96
CA ARG A 30 -20.36 2.44 -7.41
C ARG A 30 -20.04 2.91 -8.83
N ALA A 31 -18.76 2.88 -9.22
CA ALA A 31 -18.32 3.27 -10.56
C ALA A 31 -18.58 2.19 -11.63
N LEU A 32 -18.68 0.93 -11.25
CA LEU A 32 -18.95 -0.21 -12.13
C LEU A 32 -20.11 -1.05 -11.56
N PRO A 33 -21.36 -0.65 -11.79
CA PRO A 33 -22.54 -1.34 -11.25
C PRO A 33 -22.60 -2.81 -11.66
N GLU A 34 -22.17 -3.13 -12.87
CA GLU A 34 -22.13 -4.49 -13.43
C GLU A 34 -21.04 -5.39 -12.80
N ALA A 35 -20.00 -4.81 -12.18
CA ALA A 35 -18.92 -5.57 -11.59
C ALA A 35 -19.32 -6.07 -10.19
N THR A 36 -19.09 -7.35 -9.88
CA THR A 36 -19.33 -7.88 -8.53
C THR A 36 -18.21 -7.46 -7.57
N TYR A 37 -18.52 -7.34 -6.26
CA TYR A 37 -17.49 -7.11 -5.23
C TYR A 37 -16.37 -8.17 -5.29
N THR A 38 -16.74 -9.41 -5.56
CA THR A 38 -15.80 -10.53 -5.73
C THR A 38 -14.88 -10.33 -6.92
N THR A 39 -15.38 -9.88 -8.08
CA THR A 39 -14.54 -9.57 -9.25
C THR A 39 -13.53 -8.46 -8.93
N LEU A 40 -13.98 -7.39 -8.27
CA LEU A 40 -13.10 -6.29 -7.88
C LEU A 40 -12.03 -6.73 -6.87
N ALA A 41 -12.41 -7.57 -5.90
CA ALA A 41 -11.48 -8.16 -4.94
C ALA A 41 -10.46 -9.08 -5.62
N SER A 42 -10.88 -9.94 -6.56
CA SER A 42 -9.96 -10.79 -7.33
C SER A 42 -8.93 -9.99 -8.12
N THR A 43 -9.32 -8.84 -8.70
CA THR A 43 -8.37 -7.93 -9.36
C THR A 43 -7.37 -7.32 -8.38
N ILE A 44 -7.81 -6.93 -7.17
CA ILE A 44 -6.91 -6.44 -6.11
C ILE A 44 -5.92 -7.51 -5.68
N VAL A 45 -6.37 -8.77 -5.54
CA VAL A 45 -5.50 -9.90 -5.22
C VAL A 45 -4.46 -10.12 -6.31
N LEU A 46 -4.85 -10.07 -7.59
CA LEU A 46 -3.91 -10.25 -8.71
C LEU A 46 -2.84 -9.14 -8.74
N MET A 47 -3.23 -7.88 -8.55
CA MET A 47 -2.27 -6.77 -8.44
C MET A 47 -1.32 -6.98 -7.25
N THR A 48 -1.88 -7.34 -6.10
CA THR A 48 -1.08 -7.58 -4.88
C THR A 48 -0.10 -8.74 -5.08
N LEU A 49 -0.47 -9.78 -5.82
CA LEU A 49 0.41 -10.91 -6.11
C LEU A 49 1.63 -10.48 -6.92
N PHE A 50 1.46 -9.68 -7.97
CA PHE A 50 2.58 -9.16 -8.74
C PHE A 50 3.49 -8.29 -7.88
N ASP A 51 2.92 -7.36 -7.12
CA ASP A 51 3.69 -6.51 -6.18
C ASP A 51 4.47 -7.36 -5.17
N SER A 52 3.87 -8.46 -4.70
CA SER A 52 4.52 -9.40 -3.77
C SER A 52 5.68 -10.14 -4.42
N VAL A 53 5.57 -10.51 -5.70
CA VAL A 53 6.66 -11.14 -6.45
C VAL A 53 7.82 -10.17 -6.64
N VAL A 54 7.55 -8.93 -7.05
CA VAL A 54 8.60 -7.90 -7.23
C VAL A 54 9.27 -7.57 -5.90
N ALA A 55 8.49 -7.33 -4.85
CA ALA A 55 9.00 -7.12 -3.49
C ALA A 55 9.83 -8.31 -3.01
N GLY A 56 9.36 -9.54 -3.23
CA GLY A 56 10.08 -10.77 -2.90
C GLY A 56 11.42 -10.88 -3.62
N ALA A 57 11.46 -10.57 -4.92
CA ALA A 57 12.70 -10.56 -5.71
C ALA A 57 13.70 -9.53 -5.18
N LEU A 58 13.24 -8.33 -4.81
CA LEU A 58 14.09 -7.29 -4.20
C LEU A 58 14.64 -7.73 -2.84
N VAL A 59 13.82 -8.37 -2.01
CA VAL A 59 14.27 -8.91 -0.71
C VAL A 59 15.31 -10.00 -0.93
N VAL A 60 15.09 -10.95 -1.85
CA VAL A 60 16.07 -12.00 -2.19
C VAL A 60 17.39 -11.38 -2.65
N TRP A 61 17.34 -10.38 -3.53
CA TRP A 61 18.52 -9.65 -3.97
C TRP A 61 19.28 -9.00 -2.80
N ALA A 62 18.57 -8.37 -1.85
CA ALA A 62 19.20 -7.77 -0.67
C ALA A 62 19.78 -8.83 0.30
N VAL A 63 19.14 -10.00 0.43
CA VAL A 63 19.72 -11.13 1.17
C VAL A 63 21.02 -11.61 0.52
N MET A 64 21.04 -11.74 -0.81
CA MET A 64 22.24 -12.16 -1.55
C MET A 64 23.41 -11.19 -1.38
N LEU A 65 23.13 -9.90 -1.21
CA LEU A 65 24.15 -8.88 -0.93
C LEU A 65 24.62 -8.84 0.54
N GLY A 66 23.98 -9.59 1.44
CA GLY A 66 24.31 -9.60 2.86
C GLY A 66 24.01 -8.27 3.58
N VAL A 67 23.17 -7.41 3.00
CA VAL A 67 22.87 -6.07 3.54
C VAL A 67 21.75 -6.06 4.57
N LEU A 68 20.98 -7.16 4.69
CA LEU A 68 19.86 -7.26 5.63
C LEU A 68 20.31 -7.83 6.99
N PRO A 69 19.73 -7.33 8.09
CA PRO A 69 20.00 -7.88 9.42
C PRO A 69 19.44 -9.31 9.52
N GLY A 70 20.15 -10.19 10.23
CA GLY A 70 19.60 -11.49 10.62
C GLY A 70 18.28 -11.34 11.39
N LEU A 71 17.36 -12.30 11.23
CA LEU A 71 16.03 -12.25 11.85
C LEU A 71 16.07 -12.12 13.39
N ASN A 72 17.16 -12.54 14.01
CA ASN A 72 17.48 -12.42 15.43
C ASN A 72 17.89 -11.00 15.86
N VAL A 73 18.35 -10.14 14.93
CA VAL A 73 18.83 -8.78 15.21
C VAL A 73 17.72 -7.75 15.05
N LEU A 74 16.71 -8.02 14.21
CA LEU A 74 15.57 -7.14 13.95
C LEU A 74 14.87 -6.62 15.24
N PRO A 75 14.61 -7.45 16.28
CA PRO A 75 13.94 -6.98 17.50
C PRO A 75 14.78 -6.02 18.36
N HIS A 76 16.08 -5.93 18.12
CA HIS A 76 17.03 -5.16 18.93
C HIS A 76 17.38 -3.80 18.28
N LEU A 77 16.78 -3.47 17.14
CA LEU A 77 17.03 -2.20 16.46
C LEU A 77 16.30 -1.03 17.16
N PRO A 78 16.93 0.15 17.27
CA PRO A 78 16.55 1.19 18.22
C PRO A 78 15.25 1.96 17.94
N SER A 79 14.50 1.65 16.87
CA SER A 79 13.20 2.27 16.54
C SER A 79 12.01 1.32 16.67
N PHE A 80 12.19 0.19 17.36
CA PHE A 80 11.13 -0.77 17.63
C PHE A 80 10.20 -0.28 18.75
N ASP A 81 9.25 0.58 18.39
CA ASP A 81 8.24 1.12 19.30
C ASP A 81 7.13 0.08 19.63
N PHE A 82 7.53 -1.06 20.20
CA PHE A 82 6.66 -2.09 20.78
C PHE A 82 6.96 -2.34 22.23
N GLY A 83 7.12 -1.29 23.03
CA GLY A 83 7.09 -1.45 24.48
C GLY A 83 5.92 -2.37 24.90
N TRP A 84 4.74 -2.27 24.27
CA TRP A 84 3.59 -3.13 24.60
C TRP A 84 3.65 -4.59 24.10
N PHE A 85 3.96 -4.88 22.82
CA PHE A 85 4.05 -6.29 22.34
C PHE A 85 5.29 -7.01 22.92
N LEU A 86 6.41 -6.32 23.10
CA LEU A 86 7.61 -6.91 23.70
C LEU A 86 7.42 -7.18 25.20
N ARG A 87 6.60 -6.38 25.89
CA ARG A 87 6.15 -6.69 27.26
C ARG A 87 5.17 -7.86 27.33
N HIS A 88 4.44 -8.14 26.24
CA HIS A 88 3.46 -9.24 26.17
C HIS A 88 3.64 -10.12 24.92
N PRO A 89 4.78 -10.81 24.77
CA PRO A 89 5.15 -11.51 23.54
C PRO A 89 4.15 -12.62 23.19
N ARG A 90 3.57 -13.29 24.20
CA ARG A 90 2.56 -14.34 24.03
C ARG A 90 1.23 -13.80 23.53
N LEU A 91 0.76 -12.67 24.07
CA LEU A 91 -0.52 -12.05 23.64
C LEU A 91 -0.38 -11.41 22.26
N GLY A 92 0.75 -10.77 21.99
CA GLY A 92 1.04 -10.22 20.68
C GLY A 92 1.08 -11.29 19.58
N ALA A 93 1.80 -12.38 19.84
CA ALA A 93 1.83 -13.54 18.94
C ALA A 93 0.44 -14.20 18.82
N ALA A 94 -0.34 -14.27 19.89
CA ALA A 94 -1.69 -14.83 19.85
C ALA A 94 -2.67 -13.97 19.03
N ILE A 95 -2.60 -12.63 19.14
CA ILE A 95 -3.44 -11.72 18.36
C ILE A 95 -3.03 -11.77 16.88
N GLY A 96 -1.73 -11.64 16.59
CA GLY A 96 -1.22 -11.73 15.23
C GLY A 96 -1.51 -13.09 14.59
N GLY A 97 -1.27 -14.17 15.32
CA GLY A 97 -1.60 -15.53 14.92
C GLY A 97 -3.10 -15.74 14.72
N GLY A 98 -3.93 -15.18 15.59
CA GLY A 98 -5.38 -15.22 15.47
C GLY A 98 -5.91 -14.53 14.22
N VAL A 99 -5.36 -13.36 13.86
CA VAL A 99 -5.71 -12.65 12.63
C VAL A 99 -5.29 -13.45 11.39
N VAL A 100 -4.06 -13.99 11.38
CA VAL A 100 -3.59 -14.85 10.27
C VAL A 100 -4.45 -16.10 10.17
N LEU A 101 -4.76 -16.76 11.28
CA LEU A 101 -5.61 -17.93 11.31
C LEU A 101 -7.02 -17.62 10.78
N LEU A 102 -7.63 -16.51 11.21
CA LEU A 102 -8.94 -16.06 10.72
C LEU A 102 -8.92 -15.79 9.21
N LEU A 103 -7.86 -15.16 8.70
CA LEU A 103 -7.68 -14.94 7.26
C LEU A 103 -7.54 -16.25 6.50
N VAL A 104 -6.70 -17.17 6.99
CA VAL A 104 -6.50 -18.50 6.38
C VAL A 104 -7.79 -19.31 6.40
N VAL A 105 -8.50 -19.35 7.53
CA VAL A 105 -9.78 -20.05 7.67
C VAL A 105 -10.85 -19.42 6.79
N GLY A 106 -10.93 -18.09 6.72
CA GLY A 106 -11.87 -17.39 5.85
C GLY A 106 -11.62 -17.66 4.37
N ILE A 107 -10.35 -17.64 3.94
CA ILE A 107 -9.94 -17.97 2.56
C ILE A 107 -10.22 -19.45 2.26
N TRP A 108 -9.86 -20.35 3.17
CA TRP A 108 -10.09 -21.78 3.03
C TRP A 108 -11.58 -22.11 2.95
N TRP A 109 -12.39 -21.51 3.82
CA TRP A 109 -13.85 -21.64 3.81
C TRP A 109 -14.44 -21.14 2.50
N ALA A 110 -14.04 -19.95 2.03
CA ALA A 110 -14.51 -19.40 0.76
C ALA A 110 -14.08 -20.26 -0.44
N ALA A 111 -12.85 -20.79 -0.42
CA ALA A 111 -12.32 -21.67 -1.46
C ALA A 111 -13.04 -23.02 -1.51
N LEU A 112 -13.52 -23.53 -0.37
CA LEU A 112 -14.25 -24.80 -0.31
C LEU A 112 -15.75 -24.67 -0.57
N ARG A 113 -16.39 -23.56 -0.16
CA ARG A 113 -17.84 -23.41 -0.23
C ARG A 113 -18.35 -22.78 -1.52
N VAL A 114 -17.52 -22.06 -2.27
CA VAL A 114 -18.00 -21.16 -3.33
C VAL A 114 -17.40 -21.52 -4.68
N GLU A 115 -18.13 -22.25 -5.53
CA GLU A 115 -17.71 -22.48 -6.93
C GLU A 115 -17.53 -21.17 -7.70
N ALA A 116 -18.36 -20.16 -7.39
CA ALA A 116 -18.21 -18.82 -7.93
C ALA A 116 -16.89 -18.15 -7.53
N PHE A 117 -16.27 -18.50 -6.40
CA PHE A 117 -14.94 -18.02 -6.02
C PHE A 117 -13.90 -18.52 -7.02
N TRP A 118 -13.90 -19.82 -7.32
CA TRP A 118 -12.99 -20.40 -8.32
C TRP A 118 -13.25 -19.89 -9.74
N ALA A 119 -14.51 -19.75 -10.15
CA ALA A 119 -14.86 -19.20 -11.46
C ALA A 119 -14.36 -17.74 -11.62
N ARG A 120 -14.45 -16.93 -10.56
CA ARG A 120 -14.03 -15.52 -10.55
C ARG A 120 -12.52 -15.36 -10.38
N VAL A 121 -11.87 -16.23 -9.61
CA VAL A 121 -10.40 -16.35 -9.56
C VAL A 121 -9.90 -16.69 -10.97
N LYS A 122 -10.46 -17.72 -11.62
CA LYS A 122 -10.15 -18.05 -13.02
C LYS A 122 -10.43 -16.88 -13.97
N GLN A 123 -11.48 -16.09 -13.74
CA GLN A 123 -11.79 -14.89 -14.53
C GLN A 123 -10.74 -13.77 -14.32
N GLY A 124 -10.25 -13.56 -13.09
CA GLY A 124 -9.17 -12.62 -12.80
C GLY A 124 -7.85 -13.03 -13.45
N PHE A 125 -7.54 -14.33 -13.39
CA PHE A 125 -6.40 -14.93 -14.09
C PHE A 125 -6.64 -15.12 -15.60
N ALA A 126 -7.85 -14.90 -16.12
CA ALA A 126 -8.10 -15.02 -17.57
C ALA A 126 -7.31 -13.97 -18.35
N VAL A 127 -7.03 -12.81 -17.74
CA VAL A 127 -6.16 -11.78 -18.33
C VAL A 127 -4.74 -12.32 -18.56
N THR A 128 -4.22 -13.22 -17.70
CA THR A 128 -2.88 -13.79 -17.85
C THR A 128 -2.81 -14.84 -18.96
N ARG A 129 -3.94 -15.29 -19.51
CA ARG A 129 -4.01 -16.28 -20.60
C ARG A 129 -3.59 -15.67 -21.94
N ASP A 130 -3.88 -14.39 -22.15
CA ASP A 130 -3.35 -13.61 -23.28
C ASP A 130 -2.10 -12.85 -22.82
N ARG A 131 -0.94 -13.46 -23.07
CA ARG A 131 0.37 -12.91 -22.64
C ARG A 131 0.61 -11.49 -23.17
N SER A 132 0.21 -11.20 -24.41
CA SER A 132 0.44 -9.89 -25.04
C SER A 132 -0.42 -8.80 -24.39
N ARG A 133 -1.71 -9.12 -24.17
CA ARG A 133 -2.62 -8.20 -23.46
C ARG A 133 -2.17 -8.00 -22.02
N TYR A 134 -1.83 -9.07 -21.28
CA TYR A 134 -1.37 -8.97 -19.90
C TYR A 134 -0.11 -8.10 -19.75
N LEU A 135 0.88 -8.29 -20.64
CA LEU A 135 2.10 -7.50 -20.62
C LEU A 135 1.83 -6.00 -20.84
N ARG A 136 0.96 -5.67 -21.81
CA ARG A 136 0.65 -4.27 -22.16
C ARG A 136 -0.29 -3.57 -21.18
N THR A 137 -1.23 -4.28 -20.58
CA THR A 137 -2.28 -3.66 -19.73
C THR A 137 -2.08 -3.83 -18.24
N VAL A 138 -1.23 -4.77 -17.79
CA VAL A 138 -1.00 -5.00 -16.36
C VAL A 138 0.47 -4.84 -16.02
N VAL A 139 1.37 -5.57 -16.69
CA VAL A 139 2.80 -5.52 -16.36
C VAL A 139 3.40 -4.15 -16.66
N LEU A 140 3.08 -3.54 -17.81
CA LEU A 140 3.56 -2.20 -18.16
C LEU A 140 3.22 -1.15 -17.08
N TRP A 141 1.97 -1.14 -16.62
CA TRP A 141 1.52 -0.18 -15.61
C TRP A 141 2.12 -0.46 -14.23
N GLN A 142 2.33 -1.73 -13.88
CA GLN A 142 3.00 -2.06 -12.62
C GLN A 142 4.50 -1.74 -12.68
N VAL A 143 5.18 -2.01 -13.79
CA VAL A 143 6.57 -1.59 -13.98
C VAL A 143 6.69 -0.07 -13.93
N ALA A 144 5.73 0.66 -14.52
CA ALA A 144 5.68 2.12 -14.41
C ALA A 144 5.47 2.58 -12.96
N ASP A 145 4.56 1.95 -12.21
CA ASP A 145 4.34 2.25 -10.77
C ASP A 145 5.62 2.00 -9.96
N TRP A 146 6.25 0.83 -10.11
CA TRP A 146 7.51 0.50 -9.45
C TRP A 146 8.65 1.46 -9.82
N SER A 147 8.72 1.87 -11.09
CA SER A 147 9.70 2.85 -11.56
C SER A 147 9.47 4.22 -10.93
N LEU A 148 8.21 4.68 -10.83
CA LEU A 148 7.85 5.94 -10.19
C LEU A 148 8.11 5.91 -8.69
N ARG A 149 7.87 4.78 -8.02
CA ARG A 149 8.24 4.59 -6.61
C ARG A 149 9.74 4.72 -6.41
N LEU A 150 10.53 4.01 -7.21
CA LEU A 150 12.00 4.09 -7.17
C LEU A 150 12.50 5.50 -7.49
N ALA A 151 11.91 6.17 -8.48
CA ALA A 151 12.24 7.56 -8.78
C ALA A 151 11.92 8.49 -7.60
N THR A 152 10.76 8.31 -6.95
CA THR A 152 10.38 9.08 -5.76
C THR A 152 11.39 8.91 -4.64
N VAL A 153 11.78 7.66 -4.36
CA VAL A 153 12.81 7.34 -3.37
C VAL A 153 14.15 7.96 -3.75
N TYR A 154 14.56 7.87 -5.01
CA TYR A 154 15.80 8.46 -5.53
C TYR A 154 15.83 9.97 -5.32
N TRP A 155 14.75 10.67 -5.66
CA TRP A 155 14.66 12.12 -5.50
C TRP A 155 14.61 12.53 -4.02
N LEU A 156 13.97 11.73 -3.16
CA LEU A 156 14.01 11.94 -1.72
C LEU A 156 15.43 11.73 -1.15
N LEU A 157 16.16 10.70 -1.59
CA LEU A 157 17.57 10.53 -1.20
C LEU A 157 18.38 11.77 -1.56
N ARG A 158 18.21 12.30 -2.79
CA ARG A 158 18.85 13.53 -3.23
C ARG A 158 18.45 14.73 -2.35
N ALA A 159 17.16 14.88 -2.04
CA ALA A 159 16.65 16.01 -1.25
C ALA A 159 17.22 16.05 0.17
N PHE A 160 17.47 14.89 0.79
CA PHE A 160 18.08 14.78 2.11
C PHE A 160 19.61 14.70 2.07
N SER A 161 20.23 14.99 0.92
CA SER A 161 21.68 14.94 0.72
C SER A 161 22.29 13.56 1.03
N LEU A 162 21.52 12.49 0.84
CA LEU A 162 22.01 11.11 0.86
C LEU A 162 22.49 10.70 -0.54
N PRO A 163 23.42 9.73 -0.66
CA PRO A 163 23.92 9.31 -1.96
C PRO A 163 22.78 8.72 -2.82
N ALA A 164 22.30 9.49 -3.78
CA ALA A 164 21.20 9.11 -4.67
C ALA A 164 21.74 8.26 -5.82
N THR A 165 21.81 6.95 -5.58
CA THR A 165 22.14 5.93 -6.58
C THR A 165 20.98 4.96 -6.74
N LEU A 166 20.90 4.27 -7.88
CA LEU A 166 19.89 3.21 -8.07
C LEU A 166 20.01 2.14 -6.98
N HIS A 167 21.23 1.77 -6.60
CA HIS A 167 21.49 0.81 -5.52
C HIS A 167 20.86 1.26 -4.20
N ASN A 168 21.10 2.50 -3.78
CA ASN A 168 20.55 3.02 -2.53
C ASN A 168 19.02 3.19 -2.59
N ALA A 169 18.48 3.57 -3.74
CA ALA A 169 17.02 3.61 -3.91
C ALA A 169 16.38 2.22 -3.78
N LEU A 170 17.02 1.18 -4.34
CA LEU A 170 16.59 -0.20 -4.17
C LEU A 170 16.70 -0.66 -2.71
N LEU A 171 17.75 -0.29 -1.98
CA LEU A 171 17.91 -0.60 -0.56
C LEU A 171 16.82 0.03 0.33
N VAL A 172 16.46 1.28 0.05
CA VAL A 172 15.31 1.93 0.71
C VAL A 172 14.01 1.22 0.34
N GLN A 173 13.82 0.87 -0.94
CA GLN A 173 12.64 0.14 -1.40
C GLN A 173 12.52 -1.25 -0.75
N VAL A 174 13.64 -1.95 -0.56
CA VAL A 174 13.69 -3.22 0.19
C VAL A 174 13.26 -3.01 1.63
N SER A 175 13.75 -1.94 2.28
CA SER A 175 13.38 -1.62 3.67
C SER A 175 11.87 -1.37 3.80
N LEU A 176 11.28 -0.64 2.84
CA LEU A 176 9.83 -0.42 2.73
C LEU A 176 9.07 -1.74 2.52
N SER A 177 9.51 -2.57 1.58
CA SER A 177 8.87 -3.86 1.28
C SER A 177 8.95 -4.83 2.46
N LEU A 178 10.12 -4.94 3.10
CA LEU A 178 10.33 -5.85 4.24
C LEU A 178 9.48 -5.45 5.44
N SER A 179 9.29 -4.14 5.65
CA SER A 179 8.37 -3.62 6.66
C SER A 179 6.91 -3.99 6.43
N THR A 180 6.49 -4.26 5.18
CA THR A 180 5.12 -4.71 4.90
C THR A 180 4.94 -6.21 5.13
N ILE A 181 5.97 -7.00 4.86
CA ILE A 181 5.99 -8.46 5.06
C ILE A 181 6.05 -8.77 6.56
N PHE A 182 6.86 -8.00 7.28
CA PHE A 182 7.05 -8.12 8.70
C PHE A 182 6.55 -6.85 9.41
N PRO A 183 5.22 -6.70 9.58
CA PRO A 183 4.62 -5.52 10.19
C PRO A 183 4.77 -5.60 11.71
N PHE A 184 6.02 -5.66 12.16
CA PHE A 184 6.36 -5.61 13.56
C PHE A 184 6.12 -4.22 14.16
N SER A 185 5.65 -3.24 13.35
CA SER A 185 5.21 -1.93 13.82
C SER A 185 3.89 -1.37 13.32
N PRO A 186 3.21 -0.42 14.02
CA PRO A 186 1.93 0.10 13.55
C PRO A 186 2.20 0.78 12.20
N SER A 187 1.55 0.27 11.15
CA SER A 187 1.81 0.69 9.77
C SER A 187 3.26 0.46 9.26
N GLY A 188 4.06 -0.35 9.97
CA GLY A 188 5.43 -0.71 9.59
C GLY A 188 6.50 0.37 9.86
N ILE A 189 6.12 1.56 10.31
CA ILE A 189 6.99 2.75 10.33
C ILE A 189 8.29 2.53 11.14
N GLY A 190 8.19 1.95 12.34
CA GLY A 190 9.36 1.70 13.19
C GLY A 190 10.30 0.64 12.60
N THR A 191 9.73 -0.35 11.90
CA THR A 191 10.45 -1.42 11.21
C THR A 191 11.17 -0.88 9.99
N GLU A 192 10.50 -0.07 9.19
CA GLU A 192 11.07 0.67 8.05
C GLU A 192 12.25 1.53 8.51
N GLN A 193 12.06 2.36 9.55
CA GLN A 193 13.11 3.23 10.07
C GLN A 193 14.32 2.44 10.61
N ALA A 194 14.07 1.33 11.32
CA ALA A 194 15.11 0.46 11.86
C ALA A 194 15.98 -0.12 10.74
N LEU A 195 15.33 -0.62 9.69
CA LEU A 195 15.98 -1.20 8.53
C LEU A 195 16.79 -0.15 7.78
N LEU A 196 16.24 1.06 7.58
CA LEU A 196 16.97 2.15 6.96
C LEU A 196 18.23 2.54 7.75
N LEU A 197 18.12 2.66 9.07
CA LEU A 197 19.27 2.95 9.93
C LEU A 197 20.34 1.86 9.88
N TYR A 198 19.92 0.60 9.77
CA TYR A 198 20.83 -0.54 9.68
C TYR A 198 21.53 -0.59 8.31
N VAL A 199 20.75 -0.55 7.22
CA VAL A 199 21.24 -0.68 5.85
C VAL A 199 22.16 0.47 5.45
N PHE A 200 21.89 1.68 5.95
CA PHE A 200 22.73 2.86 5.72
C PHE A 200 23.72 3.13 6.85
N ARG A 201 23.97 2.16 7.74
CA ARG A 201 24.95 2.33 8.81
C ARG A 201 26.33 2.60 8.22
N GLY A 202 26.94 3.73 8.60
CA GLY A 202 28.24 4.16 8.10
C GLY A 202 28.20 4.96 6.79
N ALA A 203 27.06 5.02 6.09
CA ALA A 203 26.89 5.84 4.90
C ALA A 203 26.50 7.31 5.22
N ALA A 204 25.79 7.53 6.33
CA ALA A 204 25.42 8.86 6.82
C ALA A 204 25.26 8.86 8.35
N SER A 205 25.19 10.05 8.95
CA SER A 205 24.95 10.18 10.39
C SER A 205 23.55 9.71 10.77
N ARG A 206 23.41 9.19 11.99
CA ARG A 206 22.11 8.70 12.51
C ARG A 206 21.03 9.78 12.46
N THR A 207 21.39 11.03 12.73
CA THR A 207 20.48 12.19 12.64
C THR A 207 19.96 12.39 11.22
N VAL A 208 20.84 12.37 10.21
CA VAL A 208 20.44 12.52 8.80
C VAL A 208 19.52 11.38 8.36
N LEU A 209 19.83 10.14 8.75
CA LEU A 209 19.01 8.98 8.39
C LEU A 209 17.63 8.99 9.08
N LEU A 210 17.55 9.44 10.33
CA LEU A 210 16.28 9.65 11.03
C LEU A 210 15.46 10.76 10.36
N SER A 211 16.08 11.90 10.06
CA SER A 211 15.44 13.00 9.35
C SER A 211 14.94 12.58 7.98
N PHE A 212 15.71 11.80 7.22
CA PHE A 212 15.31 11.22 5.95
C PHE A 212 14.12 10.28 6.08
N SER A 213 14.18 9.32 7.01
CA SER A 213 13.09 8.36 7.23
C SER A 213 11.77 9.06 7.62
N VAL A 214 11.83 9.97 8.59
CA VAL A 214 10.66 10.73 9.04
C VAL A 214 10.15 11.66 7.92
N GLY A 215 11.05 12.37 7.25
CA GLY A 215 10.72 13.31 6.20
C GLY A 215 10.11 12.63 4.96
N MET A 216 10.64 11.48 4.55
CA MET A 216 10.05 10.62 3.53
C MET A 216 8.63 10.22 3.93
N ARG A 217 8.44 9.73 5.16
CA ARG A 217 7.13 9.26 5.61
C ARG A 217 6.09 10.37 5.63
N ILE A 218 6.44 11.54 6.18
CA ILE A 218 5.56 12.71 6.20
C ILE A 218 5.20 13.13 4.77
N THR A 219 6.19 13.20 3.87
CA THR A 219 5.98 13.60 2.48
C THR A 219 5.03 12.65 1.76
N LEU A 220 5.29 11.34 1.83
CA LEU A 220 4.47 10.33 1.18
C LEU A 220 3.05 10.29 1.76
N THR A 221 2.92 10.35 3.09
CA THR A 221 1.61 10.40 3.74
C THR A 221 0.85 11.65 3.34
N ALA A 222 1.46 12.83 3.37
CA ALA A 222 0.81 14.08 3.02
C ALA A 222 0.31 14.07 1.56
N VAL A 223 1.16 13.65 0.62
CA VAL A 223 0.79 13.55 -0.81
C VAL A 223 -0.35 12.55 -1.00
N ASN A 224 -0.27 11.36 -0.39
CA ASN A 224 -1.31 10.34 -0.49
C ASN A 224 -2.65 10.83 0.08
N VAL A 225 -2.63 11.51 1.22
CA VAL A 225 -3.82 12.09 1.84
C VAL A 225 -4.42 13.18 0.96
N VAL A 226 -3.64 14.16 0.53
CA VAL A 226 -4.12 15.26 -0.31
C VAL A 226 -4.74 14.74 -1.59
N LEU A 227 -4.04 13.86 -2.32
CA LEU A 227 -4.55 13.30 -3.57
C LEU A 227 -5.76 12.40 -3.34
N GLY A 228 -5.72 11.55 -2.30
CA GLY A 228 -6.79 10.61 -2.01
C GLY A 228 -8.08 11.29 -1.58
N PHE A 229 -8.02 12.24 -0.66
CA PHE A 229 -9.20 13.01 -0.25
C PHE A 229 -9.70 13.91 -1.38
N SER A 230 -8.81 14.50 -2.20
CA SER A 230 -9.23 15.22 -3.41
C SER A 230 -9.99 14.31 -4.37
N ALA A 231 -9.51 13.08 -4.58
CA ALA A 231 -10.20 12.10 -5.41
C ALA A 231 -11.57 11.72 -4.83
N ILE A 232 -11.69 11.57 -3.51
CA ILE A 232 -12.96 11.33 -2.81
C ILE A 232 -13.92 12.49 -3.09
N LEU A 233 -13.52 13.73 -2.80
CA LEU A 233 -14.35 14.93 -2.96
C LEU A 233 -14.83 15.11 -4.41
N LEU A 234 -13.93 14.93 -5.38
CA LEU A 234 -14.27 15.00 -6.81
C LEU A 234 -15.21 13.87 -7.25
N THR A 235 -15.00 12.64 -6.75
CA THR A 235 -15.82 11.48 -7.11
C THR A 235 -17.23 11.57 -6.52
N PHE A 236 -17.38 12.06 -5.28
CA PHE A 236 -18.66 12.19 -4.61
C PHE A 236 -19.41 13.50 -4.94
N ARG A 237 -18.87 14.36 -5.83
CA ARG A 237 -19.52 15.60 -6.31
C ARG A 237 -20.00 16.55 -5.19
N THR A 238 -19.38 16.55 -4.01
CA THR A 238 -19.71 17.48 -2.91
C THR A 238 -19.38 18.94 -3.22
N LEU A 239 -18.74 19.23 -4.36
CA LEU A 239 -18.47 20.57 -4.88
C LEU A 239 -19.61 21.17 -5.73
N ARG A 240 -20.79 20.53 -5.81
CA ARG A 240 -21.97 21.10 -6.51
C ARG A 240 -22.73 22.13 -5.65
N TRP A 241 -22.05 23.22 -5.25
CA TRP A 241 -22.70 24.41 -4.69
C TRP A 241 -23.67 25.06 -5.70
N ARG A 242 -23.41 24.92 -7.01
CA ARG A 242 -24.18 25.53 -8.10
C ARG A 242 -25.62 25.04 -8.30
N ARG A 243 -26.09 24.01 -7.58
CA ARG A 243 -27.52 23.61 -7.60
C ARG A 243 -28.31 24.10 -6.39
N ALA A 244 -27.63 24.67 -5.38
CA ALA A 244 -28.28 25.30 -4.24
C ALA A 244 -28.48 26.82 -4.44
N VAL A 245 -28.11 27.34 -5.62
CA VAL A 245 -28.23 28.78 -5.97
C VAL A 245 -28.96 28.94 -7.32
N GLU A 246 -29.97 28.12 -7.55
CA GLU A 246 -31.09 28.50 -8.42
C GLU A 246 -32.26 28.78 -7.47
N PRO A 247 -32.42 30.02 -6.98
CA PRO A 247 -33.64 30.39 -6.29
C PRO A 247 -34.80 30.28 -7.27
N ASP A 248 -35.92 29.73 -6.78
CA ASP A 248 -37.25 29.71 -7.41
C ASP A 248 -37.57 31.04 -8.11
N ARG A 249 -37.23 31.16 -9.41
CA ARG A 249 -37.71 32.22 -10.30
C ARG A 249 -38.75 31.68 -11.30
N ALA A 250 -39.53 30.70 -10.87
CA ALA A 250 -40.63 30.16 -11.68
C ALA A 250 -41.97 30.08 -10.92
N ILE A 251 -42.12 30.81 -9.81
CA ILE A 251 -43.42 30.99 -9.14
C ILE A 251 -43.63 32.48 -8.80
N GLU A 252 -43.57 33.32 -9.82
CA GLU A 252 -44.29 34.60 -9.81
C GLU A 252 -45.06 34.72 -11.13
N SER A 253 -46.26 34.16 -11.11
CA SER A 253 -47.35 34.64 -11.95
C SER A 253 -48.61 34.68 -11.10
N PRO A 254 -49.03 35.88 -10.66
CA PRO A 254 -50.43 36.14 -10.37
C PRO A 254 -50.93 37.32 -11.22
N GLY A 255 -52.03 37.08 -11.95
CA GLY A 255 -52.85 38.13 -12.59
C GLY A 255 -52.89 38.05 -14.10
#